data_AF-A0ABD3QKE7-F1
#
_entry.id   AF-A0ABD3QKE7-F1
#
_cell.length_a   1.000
_cell.length_b   1.000
_cell.length_c   1.000
_cell.angle_alpha   90.00
_cell.angle_beta   90.00
_cell.angle_gamma   90.00
#
_symmetry.space_group_name_H-M   'P 1'
#
loop_
_entity.id
_entity.type
_entity.pdbx_description
1 polymer ?
#
loop_
_entity_poly.entity_id
_entity_poly.type
_entity_poly.pdbx_seq_one_letter_code
_entity_poly.pdbx_strand_id
1 'polypeptide(L)'
;MKRIIIASALVLSSAVDAFTPSHVASPVSRYNSAGASPFQSSLQAIPSIDALPTLLSSTSLSPSLLVSDALSTTLHNPTTWSILAMTSIVSLLVTWENAIENIRENTPKPILPVIDSMLAEVGGLGFVGLFLSTVVTGGPLGQIVGRLSEEFLGEEELLLETFEFLHTFFFEVGILFFGIAGVVVGAVLQRVQKLSEISELALDADGDGEVTLEELAEALDVESMVVDEDGDGEITEQEMIDALRKRSGDEKSFSNLLAEYSLGDTERAGECLLIRERMMKKLDLPPTFAVEYYFAEIFGENLEEIVELSPLTWLPLIPLIALDNSVDLSRDIVSASSANAFESCGNFFSSPWVLYSTIFLQGFSLMWALFNAWKMTSIKKMLLPTLVTDKQNGVASLLPPRYLDPVLMSQFNSSPSIFEWGEKFFTGGGSVTAPPRNTHEELFGASGAKFPSVYRDSIRFHTWLNVAQITYSTTQIVFRDAAALYLGENVGNPDGTLPEMILWSIFVASAVFQLSLAPTTFLNYCFVTSVEEYVNMKMVKGAIPNEDCEFD
;
A
#
# COMPACT_ATOMS: atom_id res chain seq x y z
N MET A 1 -10.68 -3.37 -29.90
CA MET A 1 -9.87 -4.37 -29.15
C MET A 1 -8.45 -3.88 -28.85
N LYS A 2 -7.52 -3.72 -29.83
CA LYS A 2 -6.18 -3.12 -29.59
C LYS A 2 -6.20 -1.80 -28.79
N ARG A 3 -7.15 -0.90 -29.09
CA ARG A 3 -7.31 0.37 -28.36
C ARG A 3 -7.81 0.23 -26.91
N ILE A 4 -8.52 -0.85 -26.59
CA ILE A 4 -9.05 -1.12 -25.24
C ILE A 4 -7.95 -1.75 -24.39
N ILE A 5 -7.17 -2.69 -24.95
CA ILE A 5 -5.97 -3.24 -24.29
C ILE A 5 -4.94 -2.14 -24.01
N ILE A 6 -4.73 -1.22 -24.96
CA ILE A 6 -3.89 -0.04 -24.75
C ILE A 6 -4.47 0.87 -23.66
N ALA A 7 -5.79 1.03 -23.57
CA ALA A 7 -6.41 1.85 -22.52
C ALA A 7 -6.26 1.21 -21.13
N SER A 8 -6.49 -0.10 -20.97
CA SER A 8 -6.30 -0.79 -19.68
C SER A 8 -4.82 -0.83 -19.27
N ALA A 9 -3.91 -1.06 -20.22
CA ALA A 9 -2.47 -0.98 -19.98
C ALA A 9 -2.01 0.45 -19.66
N LEU A 10 -2.61 1.48 -20.27
CA LEU A 10 -2.36 2.89 -19.93
C LEU A 10 -2.92 3.25 -18.55
N VAL A 11 -4.05 2.68 -18.12
CA VAL A 11 -4.58 2.89 -16.77
C VAL A 11 -3.63 2.25 -15.74
N LEU A 12 -3.18 1.02 -15.96
CA LEU A 12 -2.16 0.36 -15.14
C LEU A 12 -0.82 1.11 -15.17
N SER A 13 -0.35 1.56 -16.34
CA SER A 13 0.86 2.39 -16.47
C SER A 13 0.70 3.72 -15.75
N SER A 14 -0.45 4.39 -15.86
CA SER A 14 -0.71 5.67 -15.18
C SER A 14 -0.84 5.52 -13.67
N ALA A 15 -1.32 4.37 -13.19
CA ALA A 15 -1.27 4.04 -11.77
C ALA A 15 0.19 3.84 -11.34
N VAL A 16 0.98 3.07 -12.09
CA VAL A 16 2.42 2.90 -11.83
C VAL A 16 3.19 4.24 -11.92
N ASP A 17 2.84 5.12 -12.85
CA ASP A 17 3.41 6.47 -13.00
C ASP A 17 2.97 7.41 -11.87
N ALA A 18 1.76 7.23 -11.32
CA ALA A 18 1.33 7.90 -10.10
C ALA A 18 2.06 7.37 -8.84
N PHE A 19 2.64 6.17 -8.91
CA PHE A 19 3.37 5.53 -7.81
C PHE A 19 4.89 5.51 -7.99
N THR A 20 5.43 5.92 -9.14
CA THR A 20 6.88 6.00 -9.37
C THR A 20 7.35 7.41 -9.05
N PRO A 21 8.30 7.58 -8.11
CA PRO A 21 8.83 8.90 -7.82
C PRO A 21 9.55 9.44 -9.05
N SER A 22 9.19 10.66 -9.47
CA SER A 22 9.96 11.42 -10.44
C SER A 22 11.40 11.51 -9.94
N HIS A 23 12.36 10.94 -10.69
CA HIS A 23 13.79 11.08 -10.41
C HIS A 23 14.12 12.58 -10.27
N VAL A 24 14.24 13.05 -9.04
CA VAL A 24 14.88 14.33 -8.74
C VAL A 24 16.36 14.10 -9.04
N ALA A 25 16.87 14.78 -10.06
CA ALA A 25 18.30 14.85 -10.32
C ALA A 25 18.97 15.40 -9.05
N SER A 26 19.91 14.64 -8.48
CA SER A 26 20.64 15.09 -7.31
C SER A 26 21.35 16.42 -7.59
N PRO A 27 21.35 17.39 -6.67
CA PRO A 27 22.18 18.57 -6.81
C PRO A 27 23.64 18.15 -6.70
N VAL A 28 24.40 18.52 -7.73
CA VAL A 28 25.83 18.32 -7.87
C VAL A 28 26.59 18.85 -6.65
N SER A 29 27.12 17.93 -5.85
CA SER A 29 28.23 18.19 -4.93
C SER A 29 29.46 18.61 -5.75
N ARG A 30 29.77 19.91 -5.73
CA ARG A 30 31.10 20.42 -6.09
C ARG A 30 31.98 20.35 -4.84
N TYR A 31 32.78 19.29 -4.74
CA TYR A 31 34.02 19.35 -3.94
C TYR A 31 35.20 18.83 -4.76
N ASN A 32 36.27 19.64 -4.72
CA ASN A 32 37.55 19.43 -5.37
C ASN A 32 38.25 18.16 -4.86
N SER A 33 38.82 17.37 -5.77
CA SER A 33 40.04 16.62 -5.47
C SER A 33 40.88 16.43 -6.72
N ALA A 34 41.89 17.29 -6.86
CA ALA A 34 43.07 17.01 -7.68
C ALA A 34 43.91 15.94 -6.95
N GLY A 35 44.13 14.81 -7.61
CA GLY A 35 44.93 13.70 -7.06
C GLY A 35 45.24 12.68 -8.14
N ALA A 36 46.30 12.94 -8.91
CA ALA A 36 46.82 12.03 -9.93
C ALA A 36 47.60 10.88 -9.26
N SER A 37 47.35 9.63 -9.68
CA SER A 37 48.41 8.62 -9.85
C SER A 37 47.94 7.42 -10.71
N PRO A 38 48.86 6.66 -11.32
CA PRO A 38 48.61 5.88 -12.53
C PRO A 38 48.55 4.36 -12.31
N PHE A 39 47.70 3.66 -13.06
CA PHE A 39 47.81 2.21 -13.27
C PHE A 39 47.49 1.83 -14.72
N GLN A 40 48.53 1.87 -15.56
CA GLN A 40 48.78 0.89 -16.62
C GLN A 40 49.27 -0.39 -15.91
N SER A 41 49.07 -1.65 -16.31
CA SER A 41 48.94 -2.31 -17.62
C SER A 41 48.77 -3.82 -17.36
N SER A 42 47.87 -4.51 -18.07
CA SER A 42 47.98 -5.95 -18.33
C SER A 42 46.95 -6.44 -19.36
N LEU A 43 47.10 -5.99 -20.62
CA LEU A 43 46.49 -6.67 -21.77
C LEU A 43 47.38 -7.87 -22.12
N GLN A 44 46.92 -9.07 -21.76
CA GLN A 44 47.53 -10.32 -22.21
C GLN A 44 47.07 -10.63 -23.65
N ALA A 45 48.06 -11.01 -24.47
CA ALA A 45 47.93 -11.29 -25.88
C ALA A 45 47.11 -12.55 -26.16
N ILE A 46 46.19 -12.45 -27.13
CA ILE A 46 45.50 -13.57 -27.77
C ILE A 46 46.49 -14.19 -28.77
N PRO A 47 46.75 -15.51 -28.73
CA PRO A 47 47.56 -16.16 -29.75
C PRO A 47 46.77 -16.26 -31.06
N SER A 48 47.39 -15.78 -32.13
CA SER A 48 47.00 -15.96 -33.52
C SER A 48 46.93 -17.45 -33.88
N ILE A 49 45.72 -17.94 -34.19
CA ILE A 49 45.48 -19.27 -34.74
C ILE A 49 45.67 -19.17 -36.27
N ASP A 50 46.92 -19.27 -36.71
CA ASP A 50 47.28 -19.52 -38.11
C ASP A 50 47.95 -20.89 -38.18
N ALA A 51 47.15 -21.96 -38.26
CA ALA A 51 47.52 -23.24 -38.88
C ALA A 51 46.38 -24.26 -38.75
N LEU A 52 45.56 -24.40 -39.79
CA LEU A 52 44.98 -25.72 -40.12
C LEU A 52 44.86 -25.84 -41.65
N PRO A 53 45.64 -26.72 -42.30
CA PRO A 53 45.59 -26.88 -43.75
C PRO A 53 44.49 -27.87 -44.15
N THR A 54 43.71 -27.46 -45.15
CA THR A 54 43.39 -28.26 -46.34
C THR A 54 43.07 -29.74 -46.12
N LEU A 55 41.85 -30.04 -45.67
CA LEU A 55 41.18 -31.31 -45.93
C LEU A 55 39.69 -31.13 -45.65
N LEU A 56 38.91 -30.76 -46.67
CA LEU A 56 37.46 -31.00 -46.80
C LEU A 56 37.00 -30.44 -48.17
N SER A 57 37.38 -31.17 -49.21
CA SER A 57 36.65 -31.13 -50.48
C SER A 57 35.45 -32.06 -50.34
N SER A 58 34.30 -31.60 -50.86
CA SER A 58 33.04 -32.32 -51.09
C SER A 58 32.23 -32.79 -49.87
N THR A 59 31.51 -31.85 -49.25
CA THR A 59 30.09 -32.04 -48.91
C THR A 59 29.48 -30.67 -48.61
N SER A 60 28.74 -30.12 -49.57
CA SER A 60 27.97 -28.89 -49.40
C SER A 60 26.73 -29.17 -48.54
N LEU A 61 26.93 -29.42 -47.25
CA LEU A 61 25.84 -29.36 -46.27
C LEU A 61 25.75 -27.92 -45.78
N SER A 62 24.58 -27.33 -45.98
CA SER A 62 24.26 -25.96 -45.57
C SER A 62 24.57 -25.82 -44.07
N PRO A 63 25.45 -24.90 -43.64
CA PRO A 63 25.79 -24.70 -42.23
C PRO A 63 24.57 -24.47 -41.33
N SER A 64 23.48 -23.93 -41.89
CA SER A 64 22.20 -23.72 -41.22
C SER A 64 21.50 -25.01 -40.78
N LEU A 65 21.70 -26.13 -41.49
CA LEU A 65 21.06 -27.41 -41.20
C LEU A 65 21.74 -28.10 -40.01
N LEU A 66 23.07 -28.05 -39.94
CA LEU A 66 23.85 -28.59 -38.82
C LEU A 66 23.61 -27.82 -37.51
N VAL A 67 23.44 -26.50 -37.58
CA VAL A 67 23.10 -25.69 -36.39
C VAL A 67 21.69 -26.02 -35.91
N SER A 68 20.71 -26.17 -36.81
CA SER A 68 19.34 -26.53 -36.44
C SER A 68 19.23 -27.90 -35.78
N ASP A 69 19.93 -28.91 -36.29
CA ASP A 69 19.89 -30.27 -35.74
C ASP A 69 20.59 -30.35 -34.38
N ALA A 70 21.72 -29.64 -34.21
CA ALA A 70 22.40 -29.55 -32.92
C ALA A 70 21.58 -28.78 -31.88
N LEU A 71 20.93 -27.68 -32.27
CA LEU A 71 20.05 -26.92 -31.37
C LEU A 71 18.82 -27.75 -30.98
N SER A 72 18.21 -28.44 -31.94
CA SER A 72 17.07 -29.34 -31.72
C SER A 72 17.43 -30.48 -30.76
N THR A 73 18.57 -31.15 -30.97
CA THR A 73 19.05 -32.21 -30.08
C THR A 73 19.36 -31.69 -28.66
N THR A 74 19.82 -30.44 -28.55
CA THR A 74 20.12 -29.80 -27.25
C THR A 74 18.85 -29.35 -26.53
N LEU A 75 17.87 -28.79 -27.25
CA LEU A 75 16.58 -28.34 -26.73
C LEU A 75 15.64 -29.50 -26.38
N HIS A 76 15.83 -30.68 -26.94
CA HIS A 76 15.04 -31.87 -26.57
C HIS A 76 15.70 -32.72 -25.47
N ASN A 77 16.87 -32.32 -24.97
CA ASN A 77 17.54 -33.05 -23.88
C ASN A 77 16.94 -32.64 -22.52
N PRO A 78 16.27 -33.54 -21.79
CA PRO A 78 15.67 -33.22 -20.48
C PRO A 78 16.72 -32.76 -19.46
N THR A 79 17.95 -33.29 -19.53
CA THR A 79 19.06 -32.88 -18.66
C THR A 79 19.41 -31.41 -18.84
N THR A 80 19.37 -30.90 -20.08
CA THR A 80 19.63 -29.48 -20.35
C THR A 80 18.57 -28.60 -19.69
N TRP A 81 17.29 -28.96 -19.78
CA TRP A 81 16.21 -28.23 -19.10
C TRP A 81 16.32 -28.30 -17.58
N SER A 82 16.69 -29.45 -17.01
CA SER A 82 16.92 -29.56 -15.57
C SER A 82 18.08 -28.67 -15.11
N ILE A 83 19.20 -28.64 -15.85
CA ILE A 83 20.34 -27.76 -15.54
C ILE A 83 19.93 -26.29 -15.63
N LEU A 84 19.20 -25.90 -16.69
CA LEU A 84 18.71 -24.54 -16.86
C LEU A 84 17.75 -24.13 -15.75
N ALA A 85 16.81 -24.99 -15.39
CA ALA A 85 15.87 -24.76 -14.29
C ALA A 85 16.60 -24.59 -12.95
N MET A 86 17.51 -25.51 -12.60
CA MET A 86 18.31 -25.43 -11.37
C MET A 86 19.20 -24.18 -11.34
N THR A 87 19.84 -23.84 -12.47
CA THR A 87 20.67 -22.63 -12.57
C THR A 87 19.81 -21.37 -12.41
N SER A 88 18.61 -21.34 -13.00
CA SER A 88 17.66 -20.24 -12.85
C SER A 88 17.21 -20.09 -11.41
N ILE A 89 16.91 -21.19 -10.71
CA ILE A 89 16.50 -21.17 -9.30
C ILE A 89 17.63 -20.62 -8.43
N VAL A 90 18.86 -21.12 -8.59
CA VAL A 90 20.03 -20.62 -7.84
C VAL A 90 20.27 -19.13 -8.13
N SER A 91 20.20 -18.71 -9.39
CA SER A 91 20.35 -17.30 -9.77
C SER A 91 19.28 -16.41 -9.14
N LEU A 92 18.04 -16.90 -9.07
CA LEU A 92 16.93 -16.17 -8.46
C LEU A 92 17.11 -16.05 -6.95
N LEU A 93 17.55 -17.11 -6.27
CA LEU A 93 17.87 -17.09 -4.83
C LEU A 93 18.98 -16.08 -4.51
N VAL A 94 20.08 -16.09 -5.27
CA VAL A 94 21.17 -15.12 -5.07
C VAL A 94 20.70 -13.68 -5.33
N THR A 95 19.89 -13.48 -6.37
CA THR A 95 19.34 -12.15 -6.67
C THR A 95 18.39 -11.67 -5.57
N TRP A 96 17.59 -12.58 -5.02
CA TRP A 96 16.68 -12.32 -3.91
C TRP A 96 17.42 -11.96 -2.61
N GLU A 97 18.47 -12.71 -2.25
CA GLU A 97 19.31 -12.41 -1.08
C GLU A 97 19.94 -11.02 -1.20
N ASN A 98 20.56 -10.71 -2.34
CA ASN A 98 21.14 -9.39 -2.61
C ASN A 98 20.08 -8.28 -2.57
N ALA A 99 18.87 -8.55 -3.06
CA ALA A 99 17.78 -7.58 -3.03
C ALA A 99 17.31 -7.30 -1.59
N ILE A 100 17.20 -8.33 -0.74
CA ILE A 100 16.85 -8.17 0.68
C ILE A 100 17.92 -7.39 1.42
N GLU A 101 19.19 -7.73 1.21
CA GLU A 101 20.32 -7.03 1.83
C GLU A 101 20.29 -5.54 1.45
N ASN A 102 20.16 -5.24 0.15
CA ASN A 102 20.04 -3.86 -0.32
C ASN A 102 18.79 -3.15 0.24
N ILE A 103 17.64 -3.82 0.36
CA ILE A 103 16.45 -3.22 0.98
C ILE A 103 16.73 -2.90 2.45
N ARG A 104 17.31 -3.83 3.21
CA ARG A 104 17.60 -3.62 4.64
C ARG A 104 18.64 -2.54 4.88
N GLU A 105 19.67 -2.44 4.05
CA GLU A 105 20.70 -1.40 4.17
C GLU A 105 20.16 0.01 3.87
N ASN A 106 19.21 0.14 2.94
CA ASN A 106 18.64 1.43 2.55
C ASN A 106 17.35 1.80 3.32
N THR A 107 16.85 0.90 4.18
CA THR A 107 15.60 1.12 4.94
C THR A 107 15.91 1.71 6.32
N PRO A 108 15.26 2.81 6.72
CA PRO A 108 15.40 3.35 8.07
C PRO A 108 15.07 2.31 9.15
N LYS A 109 15.84 2.33 10.25
CA LYS A 109 15.70 1.38 11.36
C LYS A 109 14.26 1.16 11.85
N PRO A 110 13.40 2.19 11.97
CA PRO A 110 12.01 2.01 12.40
C PRO A 110 11.16 1.11 11.48
N ILE A 111 11.55 0.95 10.22
CA ILE A 111 10.77 0.21 9.20
C ILE A 111 11.33 -1.19 8.97
N LEU A 112 12.53 -1.50 9.45
CA LEU A 112 13.10 -2.85 9.33
C LEU A 112 12.17 -3.96 9.88
N PRO A 113 11.49 -3.80 11.03
CA PRO A 113 10.55 -4.81 11.52
C PRO A 113 9.40 -5.10 10.52
N VAL A 114 8.93 -4.07 9.82
CA VAL A 114 7.91 -4.20 8.77
C VAL A 114 8.42 -5.07 7.63
N ILE A 115 9.62 -4.78 7.12
CA ILE A 115 10.24 -5.56 6.04
C ILE A 115 10.45 -7.01 6.49
N ASP A 116 10.95 -7.22 7.70
CA ASP A 116 11.19 -8.56 8.23
C ASP A 116 9.90 -9.37 8.41
N SER A 117 8.83 -8.72 8.88
CA SER A 117 7.50 -9.31 8.97
C SER A 117 6.96 -9.69 7.58
N MET A 118 7.05 -8.78 6.59
CA MET A 118 6.65 -9.08 5.21
C MET A 118 7.43 -10.26 4.61
N LEU A 119 8.74 -10.31 4.82
CA LEU A 119 9.59 -11.41 4.34
C LEU A 119 9.25 -12.74 5.02
N ALA A 120 8.98 -12.71 6.33
CA ALA A 120 8.57 -13.89 7.09
C ALA A 120 7.23 -14.45 6.57
N GLU A 121 6.26 -13.58 6.28
CA GLU A 121 4.95 -13.98 5.76
C GLU A 121 5.06 -14.55 4.33
N VAL A 122 5.86 -13.95 3.45
CA VAL A 122 6.16 -14.52 2.11
C VAL A 122 6.79 -15.91 2.23
N GLY A 123 7.75 -16.07 3.16
CA GLY A 123 8.36 -17.37 3.45
C GLY A 123 7.36 -18.38 3.99
N GLY A 124 6.46 -17.95 4.88
CA GLY A 124 5.38 -18.77 5.44
C GLY A 124 4.41 -19.27 4.37
N LEU A 125 3.96 -18.39 3.47
CA LEU A 125 3.11 -18.74 2.32
C LEU A 125 3.81 -19.74 1.39
N GLY A 126 5.09 -19.50 1.07
CA GLY A 126 5.89 -20.44 0.28
C GLY A 126 6.02 -21.82 0.92
N PHE A 127 6.20 -21.87 2.24
CA PHE A 127 6.25 -23.12 3.00
C PHE A 127 4.90 -23.87 2.97
N VAL A 128 3.78 -23.16 3.14
CA VAL A 128 2.44 -23.76 3.01
C VAL A 128 2.24 -24.35 1.62
N GLY A 129 2.69 -23.67 0.57
CA GLY A 129 2.63 -24.19 -0.80
C GLY A 129 3.43 -25.45 -1.02
N LEU A 130 4.66 -25.48 -0.53
CA LEU A 130 5.49 -26.68 -0.56
C LEU A 130 4.84 -27.83 0.22
N PHE A 131 4.24 -27.56 1.38
CA PHE A 131 3.55 -28.57 2.17
C PHE A 131 2.33 -29.12 1.43
N LEU A 132 1.48 -28.26 0.86
CA LEU A 132 0.31 -28.68 0.09
C LEU A 132 0.73 -29.52 -1.13
N SER A 133 1.70 -29.05 -1.91
CA SER A 133 2.18 -29.78 -3.08
C SER A 133 2.77 -31.16 -2.72
N THR A 134 3.62 -31.23 -1.70
CA THR A 134 4.35 -32.48 -1.36
C THR A 134 3.51 -33.47 -0.54
N VAL A 135 2.72 -32.98 0.41
CA VAL A 135 2.00 -33.83 1.38
C VAL A 135 0.56 -34.08 0.92
N VAL A 136 -0.10 -33.06 0.36
CA VAL A 136 -1.48 -33.16 -0.09
C VAL A 136 -1.53 -33.68 -1.53
N THR A 137 -0.91 -33.02 -2.50
CA THR A 137 -1.02 -33.45 -3.90
C THR A 137 -0.19 -34.70 -4.20
N GLY A 138 1.07 -34.74 -3.77
CA GLY A 138 1.99 -35.85 -4.04
C GLY A 138 2.06 -36.94 -2.96
N GLY A 139 1.37 -36.75 -1.83
CA GLY A 139 1.59 -37.51 -0.61
C GLY A 139 0.42 -38.42 -0.17
N PRO A 140 0.53 -39.05 1.01
CA PRO A 140 -0.49 -39.96 1.53
C PRO A 140 -1.82 -39.25 1.86
N LEU A 141 -1.80 -37.94 2.14
CA LEU A 141 -3.04 -37.19 2.35
C LEU A 141 -3.82 -37.03 1.04
N GLY A 142 -3.16 -37.02 -0.12
CA GLY A 142 -3.80 -36.95 -1.42
C GLY A 142 -4.81 -38.08 -1.64
N GLN A 143 -4.48 -39.29 -1.20
CA GLN A 143 -5.40 -40.43 -1.27
C GLN A 143 -6.62 -40.27 -0.36
N ILE A 144 -6.47 -39.60 0.78
CA ILE A 144 -7.59 -39.35 1.70
C ILE A 144 -8.49 -38.26 1.12
N VAL A 145 -7.88 -37.16 0.67
CA VAL A 145 -8.54 -36.02 0.05
C VAL A 145 -9.27 -36.45 -1.23
N GLY A 146 -8.63 -37.26 -2.07
CA GLY A 146 -9.22 -37.81 -3.28
C GLY A 146 -10.43 -38.70 -3.00
N ARG A 147 -10.35 -39.58 -1.99
CA ARG A 147 -11.51 -40.38 -1.57
C ARG A 147 -12.68 -39.54 -1.06
N LEU A 148 -12.39 -38.48 -0.30
CA LEU A 148 -13.42 -37.54 0.15
C LEU A 148 -14.03 -36.80 -1.05
N SER A 149 -13.20 -36.40 -2.00
CA SER A 149 -13.65 -35.77 -3.25
C SER A 149 -14.57 -36.70 -4.05
N GLU A 150 -14.18 -37.96 -4.23
CA GLU A 150 -15.00 -38.97 -4.91
C GLU A 150 -16.31 -39.23 -4.15
N GLU A 151 -16.27 -39.32 -2.82
CA GLU A 151 -17.45 -39.60 -1.98
C GLU A 151 -18.47 -38.46 -2.00
N PHE A 152 -18.02 -37.20 -1.93
CA PHE A 152 -18.91 -36.04 -1.79
C PHE A 152 -19.21 -35.34 -3.11
N LEU A 153 -18.26 -35.35 -4.07
CA LEU A 153 -18.31 -34.58 -5.31
C LEU A 153 -18.34 -35.47 -6.56
N GLY A 154 -18.12 -36.79 -6.41
CA GLY A 154 -18.20 -37.76 -7.51
C GLY A 154 -16.94 -37.85 -8.37
N GLU A 155 -15.92 -37.03 -8.09
CA GLU A 155 -14.65 -36.98 -8.83
C GLU A 155 -13.47 -36.92 -7.86
N GLU A 156 -12.47 -37.80 -8.04
CA GLU A 156 -11.33 -37.93 -7.12
C GLU A 156 -10.41 -36.69 -7.14
N GLU A 157 -10.22 -36.07 -8.31
CA GLU A 157 -9.22 -35.00 -8.49
C GLU A 157 -9.77 -33.60 -8.16
N LEU A 158 -11.09 -33.41 -8.17
CA LEU A 158 -11.75 -32.10 -8.09
C LEU A 158 -11.33 -31.28 -6.85
N LEU A 159 -11.31 -31.91 -5.68
CA LEU A 159 -10.96 -31.23 -4.43
C LEU A 159 -9.45 -30.99 -4.30
N LEU A 160 -8.61 -31.83 -4.92
CA LEU A 160 -7.16 -31.62 -4.98
C LEU A 160 -6.81 -30.44 -5.90
N GLU A 161 -7.43 -30.38 -7.08
CA GLU A 161 -7.27 -29.26 -8.02
C GLU A 161 -7.77 -27.96 -7.40
N THR A 162 -8.90 -27.99 -6.68
CA THR A 162 -9.41 -26.83 -5.94
C THR A 162 -8.41 -26.34 -4.88
N PHE A 163 -7.73 -27.24 -4.16
CA PHE A 163 -6.71 -26.84 -3.19
C PHE A 163 -5.48 -26.24 -3.86
N GLU A 164 -5.02 -26.82 -4.97
CA GLU A 164 -3.89 -26.29 -5.74
C GLU A 164 -4.21 -24.88 -6.27
N PHE A 165 -5.41 -24.70 -6.81
CA PHE A 165 -5.93 -23.41 -7.24
C PHE A 165 -5.96 -22.41 -6.10
N LEU A 166 -6.61 -22.76 -4.97
CA LEU A 166 -6.76 -21.88 -3.83
C LEU A 166 -5.42 -21.43 -3.26
N HIS A 167 -4.46 -22.36 -3.15
CA HIS A 167 -3.11 -22.04 -2.71
C HIS A 167 -2.40 -21.10 -3.68
N THR A 168 -2.44 -21.40 -4.99
CA THR A 168 -1.81 -20.56 -6.01
C THR A 168 -2.40 -19.16 -6.01
N PHE A 169 -3.72 -19.05 -5.91
CA PHE A 169 -4.44 -17.79 -5.78
C PHE A 169 -4.02 -17.02 -4.52
N PHE A 170 -3.98 -17.66 -3.35
CA PHE A 170 -3.53 -17.00 -2.12
C PHE A 170 -2.06 -16.57 -2.17
N PHE A 171 -1.20 -17.35 -2.83
CA PHE A 171 0.18 -16.99 -3.05
C PHE A 171 0.32 -15.74 -3.94
N GLU A 172 -0.43 -15.68 -5.06
CA GLU A 172 -0.49 -14.51 -5.93
C GLU A 172 -1.01 -13.26 -5.22
N VAL A 173 -2.11 -13.40 -4.47
CA VAL A 173 -2.67 -12.32 -3.63
C VAL A 173 -1.66 -11.86 -2.58
N GLY A 174 -0.98 -12.80 -1.92
CA GLY A 174 0.07 -12.52 -0.94
C GLY A 174 1.21 -11.71 -1.56
N ILE A 175 1.78 -12.17 -2.68
CA ILE A 175 2.86 -11.44 -3.39
C ILE A 175 2.39 -10.05 -3.79
N LEU A 176 1.21 -9.91 -4.40
CA LEU A 176 0.71 -8.61 -4.83
C LEU A 176 0.46 -7.69 -3.62
N PHE A 177 -0.07 -8.24 -2.53
CA PHE A 177 -0.28 -7.50 -1.28
C PHE A 177 1.04 -6.98 -0.73
N PHE A 178 2.08 -7.81 -0.66
CA PHE A 178 3.40 -7.37 -0.20
C PHE A 178 4.06 -6.39 -1.17
N GLY A 179 3.87 -6.55 -2.48
CA GLY A 179 4.30 -5.58 -3.47
C GLY A 179 3.66 -4.21 -3.26
N ILE A 180 2.34 -4.17 -3.06
CA ILE A 180 1.60 -2.94 -2.79
C ILE A 180 1.98 -2.36 -1.44
N ALA A 181 2.03 -3.16 -0.38
CA ALA A 181 2.51 -2.74 0.94
C ALA A 181 3.92 -2.13 0.84
N GLY A 182 4.83 -2.76 0.10
CA GLY A 182 6.16 -2.24 -0.18
C GLY A 182 6.15 -0.89 -0.90
N VAL A 183 5.26 -0.71 -1.88
CA VAL A 183 5.06 0.61 -2.54
C VAL A 183 4.53 1.65 -1.55
N VAL A 184 3.59 1.29 -0.67
CA VAL A 184 3.08 2.18 0.38
C VAL A 184 4.19 2.55 1.36
N VAL A 185 4.99 1.58 1.81
CA VAL A 185 6.17 1.79 2.67
C VAL A 185 7.13 2.77 2.00
N GLY A 186 7.48 2.52 0.73
CA GLY A 186 8.39 3.37 -0.04
C GLY A 186 7.86 4.79 -0.22
N ALA A 187 6.58 4.94 -0.55
CA ALA A 187 5.94 6.25 -0.69
C ALA A 187 5.91 7.02 0.64
N VAL A 188 5.69 6.36 1.77
CA VAL A 188 5.74 7.00 3.08
C VAL A 188 7.18 7.34 3.48
N LEU A 189 8.13 6.42 3.28
CA LEU A 189 9.55 6.69 3.56
C LEU A 189 10.04 7.91 2.79
N GLN A 190 9.67 8.03 1.52
CA GLN A 190 9.98 9.21 0.73
C GLN A 190 9.38 10.48 1.33
N ARG A 191 8.15 10.43 1.86
CA ARG A 191 7.51 11.57 2.53
C ARG A 191 8.19 11.94 3.84
N VAL A 192 8.59 10.96 4.64
CA VAL A 192 9.34 11.19 5.90
C VAL A 192 10.71 11.80 5.60
N GLN A 193 11.43 11.30 4.60
CA GLN A 193 12.72 11.87 4.16
C GLN A 193 12.55 13.32 3.70
N LYS A 194 11.55 13.59 2.86
CA LYS A 194 11.23 14.97 2.44
C LYS A 194 10.84 15.86 3.61
N LEU A 195 10.18 15.32 4.64
CA LEU A 195 9.83 16.09 5.83
C LEU A 195 11.08 16.55 6.57
N SER A 196 12.08 15.66 6.71
CA SER A 196 13.41 16.01 7.24
C SER A 196 14.08 17.09 6.39
N GLU A 197 14.11 16.92 5.07
CA GLU A 197 14.73 17.89 4.15
C GLU A 197 14.02 19.26 4.21
N ILE A 198 12.69 19.28 4.27
CA ILE A 198 11.91 20.52 4.34
C ILE A 198 12.09 21.18 5.71
N SER A 199 12.09 20.39 6.79
CA SER A 199 12.37 20.91 8.13
C SER A 199 13.74 21.57 8.22
N GLU A 200 14.75 21.03 7.53
CA GLU A 200 16.09 21.61 7.51
C GLU A 200 16.21 22.81 6.56
N LEU A 201 15.60 22.76 5.37
CA LEU A 201 15.85 23.75 4.31
C LEU A 201 14.88 24.92 4.29
N ALA A 202 13.61 24.69 4.63
CA ALA A 202 12.56 25.67 4.40
C ALA A 202 12.25 26.51 5.63
N LEU A 203 12.74 26.11 6.80
CA LEU A 203 12.17 26.51 8.08
C LEU A 203 13.19 27.04 9.08
N ASP A 204 14.48 26.81 8.82
CA ASP A 204 15.61 27.52 9.43
C ASP A 204 16.10 28.54 8.39
N ALA A 205 15.26 29.56 8.12
CA ALA A 205 15.51 30.50 7.03
C ALA A 205 16.68 31.44 7.36
N ASP A 206 16.94 31.68 8.64
CA ASP A 206 18.06 32.48 9.11
C ASP A 206 19.34 31.68 9.45
N GLY A 207 19.25 30.34 9.49
CA GLY A 207 20.37 29.43 9.67
C GLY A 207 20.86 29.34 11.12
N ASP A 208 20.02 29.69 12.09
CA ASP A 208 20.33 29.62 13.51
C ASP A 208 20.13 28.21 14.12
N GLY A 209 19.53 27.31 13.34
CA GLY A 209 19.27 25.92 13.72
C GLY A 209 17.99 25.71 14.51
N GLU A 210 17.18 26.75 14.71
CA GLU A 210 15.84 26.69 15.28
C GLU A 210 14.79 27.00 14.20
N VAL A 211 13.61 26.39 14.32
CA VAL A 211 12.47 26.69 13.42
C VAL A 211 11.45 27.49 14.21
N THR A 212 11.28 28.77 13.86
CA THR A 212 10.31 29.65 14.52
C THR A 212 8.90 29.52 13.92
N LEU A 213 7.88 29.94 14.68
CA LEU A 213 6.49 29.94 14.17
C LEU A 213 6.31 30.93 13.02
N GLU A 214 7.10 32.01 13.00
CA GLU A 214 7.13 33.01 11.93
C GLU A 214 7.65 32.41 10.62
N GLU A 215 8.78 31.70 10.65
CA GLU A 215 9.32 31.01 9.48
C GLU A 215 8.37 29.94 8.97
N LEU A 216 7.73 29.20 9.89
CA LEU A 216 6.70 28.23 9.55
C LEU A 216 5.48 28.88 8.89
N ALA A 217 5.05 30.04 9.36
CA ALA A 217 3.93 30.77 8.78
C ALA A 217 4.24 31.30 7.38
N GLU A 218 5.46 31.80 7.17
CA GLU A 218 5.95 32.25 5.87
C GLU A 218 6.07 31.07 4.89
N ALA A 219 6.67 29.95 5.32
CA ALA A 219 6.88 28.77 4.49
C ALA A 219 5.57 28.10 4.04
N LEU A 220 4.54 28.13 4.89
CA LEU A 220 3.22 27.56 4.59
C LEU A 220 2.29 28.50 3.81
N ASP A 221 2.73 29.72 3.50
CA ASP A 221 1.89 30.78 2.92
C ASP A 221 0.54 30.87 3.64
N VAL A 222 0.57 30.82 4.98
CA VAL A 222 -0.67 30.78 5.76
C VAL A 222 -1.42 32.07 5.52
N GLU A 223 -2.58 31.96 4.86
CA GLU A 223 -3.49 33.08 4.68
C GLU A 223 -3.69 33.74 6.05
N SER A 224 -3.19 34.97 6.17
CA SER A 224 -3.30 35.75 7.40
C SER A 224 -4.78 35.94 7.74
N MET A 225 -5.27 35.06 8.61
CA MET A 225 -6.61 35.17 9.14
C MET A 225 -6.63 36.44 9.97
N VAL A 226 -7.53 37.37 9.62
CA VAL A 226 -7.80 38.53 10.48
C VAL A 226 -8.49 37.98 11.72
N VAL A 227 -7.71 37.73 12.78
CA VAL A 227 -8.23 37.28 14.06
C VAL A 227 -8.71 38.48 14.88
N ASP A 228 -7.99 39.60 14.80
CA ASP A 228 -8.36 40.90 15.38
C ASP A 228 -9.58 41.48 14.64
N GLU A 229 -10.79 41.16 15.12
CA GLU A 229 -12.05 41.54 14.48
C GLU A 229 -12.44 42.99 14.82
N ASP A 230 -12.00 43.51 15.98
CA ASP A 230 -12.33 44.86 16.43
C ASP A 230 -11.26 45.92 16.13
N GLY A 231 -10.05 45.47 15.75
CA GLY A 231 -8.95 46.32 15.29
C GLY A 231 -8.16 46.97 16.44
N ASP A 232 -8.26 46.47 17.67
CA ASP A 232 -7.58 47.05 18.83
C ASP A 232 -6.09 46.64 18.93
N GLY A 233 -5.66 45.67 18.12
CA GLY A 233 -4.30 45.17 18.06
C GLY A 233 -3.93 44.14 19.14
N GLU A 234 -4.89 43.72 19.98
CA GLU A 234 -4.75 42.63 20.95
C GLU A 234 -5.65 41.46 20.53
N ILE A 235 -5.05 40.32 20.16
CA ILE A 235 -5.83 39.11 19.86
C ILE A 235 -6.38 38.52 21.17
N THR A 236 -7.67 38.70 21.40
CA THR A 236 -8.35 38.15 22.58
C THR A 236 -8.68 36.66 22.41
N GLU A 237 -8.82 35.93 23.52
CA GLU A 237 -9.23 34.51 23.50
C GLU A 237 -10.59 34.32 22.79
N GLN A 238 -11.48 35.32 22.91
CA GLN A 238 -12.79 35.28 22.26
C GLN A 238 -12.69 35.38 20.74
N GLU A 239 -11.84 36.27 20.23
CA GLU A 239 -11.56 36.41 18.81
C GLU A 239 -10.89 35.17 18.21
N MET A 240 -9.94 34.57 18.93
CA MET A 240 -9.35 33.29 18.54
C MET A 240 -10.42 32.21 18.37
N ILE A 241 -11.35 32.12 19.33
CA ILE A 241 -12.48 31.17 19.30
C ILE A 241 -13.41 31.47 18.12
N ASP A 242 -13.76 32.73 17.89
CA ASP A 242 -14.70 33.10 16.83
C ASP A 242 -14.08 32.90 15.44
N ALA A 243 -12.77 33.13 15.30
CA ALA A 243 -12.03 32.84 14.08
C ALA A 243 -11.93 31.32 13.80
N LEU A 244 -11.69 30.49 14.83
CA LEU A 244 -11.78 29.02 14.70
C LEU A 244 -13.18 28.56 14.26
N ARG A 245 -14.23 29.20 14.77
CA ARG A 245 -15.62 28.90 14.40
C ARG A 245 -15.93 29.30 12.97
N LYS A 246 -15.44 30.43 12.50
CA LYS A 246 -15.63 30.90 11.12
C LYS A 246 -15.04 29.94 10.09
N ARG A 247 -13.86 29.36 10.39
CA ARG A 247 -13.21 28.37 9.53
C ARG A 247 -13.95 27.02 9.46
N SER A 248 -14.73 26.68 10.50
CA SER A 248 -15.41 25.38 10.60
C SER A 248 -16.56 25.16 9.61
N GLY A 249 -17.12 26.23 9.04
CA GLY A 249 -18.31 26.17 8.19
C GLY A 249 -18.14 25.36 6.90
N ASP A 250 -16.94 25.35 6.32
CA ASP A 250 -16.67 24.70 5.02
C ASP A 250 -16.37 23.19 5.13
N GLU A 251 -16.26 22.65 6.35
CA GLU A 251 -15.57 21.38 6.53
C GLU A 251 -16.42 20.11 6.41
N LYS A 252 -17.75 20.25 6.39
CA LYS A 252 -18.65 19.10 6.23
C LYS A 252 -18.67 18.57 4.80
N SER A 253 -17.97 19.23 3.88
CA SER A 253 -17.95 18.89 2.46
C SER A 253 -16.93 17.80 2.14
N PHE A 254 -17.32 16.87 1.27
CA PHE A 254 -16.45 15.85 0.68
C PHE A 254 -15.24 16.45 -0.06
N SER A 255 -15.29 17.73 -0.44
CA SER A 255 -14.14 18.48 -0.97
C SER A 255 -12.92 18.43 -0.05
N ASN A 256 -13.11 18.28 1.26
CA ASN A 256 -12.02 18.12 2.21
C ASN A 256 -11.19 16.87 2.00
N LEU A 257 -11.82 15.76 1.59
CA LEU A 257 -11.11 14.52 1.31
C LEU A 257 -10.20 14.70 0.10
N LEU A 258 -10.71 15.38 -0.94
CA LEU A 258 -9.92 15.69 -2.14
C LEU A 258 -8.79 16.66 -1.83
N ALA A 259 -9.06 17.70 -1.04
CA ALA A 259 -8.04 18.66 -0.60
C ALA A 259 -6.90 17.95 0.16
N GLU A 260 -7.25 17.08 1.11
CA GLU A 260 -6.30 16.26 1.87
C GLU A 260 -5.46 15.34 0.99
N TYR A 261 -6.11 14.71 0.01
CA TYR A 261 -5.44 13.85 -0.96
C TYR A 261 -4.46 14.64 -1.83
N SER A 262 -4.81 15.88 -2.20
CA SER A 262 -3.99 16.78 -3.00
C SER A 262 -2.97 17.61 -2.21
N LEU A 263 -2.91 17.47 -0.87
CA LEU A 263 -1.93 18.20 -0.05
C LEU A 263 -0.51 17.93 -0.54
N GLY A 264 0.23 19.00 -0.75
CA GLY A 264 1.64 18.95 -1.12
C GLY A 264 2.53 18.46 0.03
N ASP A 265 3.77 18.10 -0.29
CA ASP A 265 4.73 17.64 0.72
C ASP A 265 5.06 18.76 1.72
N THR A 266 5.14 20.02 1.27
CA THR A 266 5.38 21.20 2.13
C THR A 266 4.25 21.44 3.12
N GLU A 267 2.99 21.37 2.68
CA GLU A 267 1.84 21.57 3.56
C GLU A 267 1.79 20.49 4.65
N ARG A 268 2.08 19.24 4.31
CA ARG A 268 2.16 18.13 5.28
C ARG A 268 3.33 18.29 6.25
N ALA A 269 4.49 18.72 5.77
CA ALA A 269 5.62 19.04 6.65
C ALA A 269 5.23 20.13 7.65
N GLY A 270 4.53 21.17 7.17
CA GLY A 270 3.98 22.20 8.02
C GLY A 270 3.02 21.68 9.09
N GLU A 271 2.09 20.80 8.73
CA GLU A 271 1.19 20.15 9.68
C GLU A 271 1.95 19.38 10.78
N CYS A 272 3.02 18.65 10.42
CA CYS A 272 3.86 17.95 11.38
C CYS A 272 4.60 18.91 12.33
N LEU A 273 5.03 20.06 11.85
CA LEU A 273 5.71 21.06 12.68
C LEU A 273 4.77 21.79 13.63
N LEU A 274 3.54 22.09 13.18
CA LEU A 274 2.50 22.61 14.08
C LEU A 274 2.23 21.64 15.25
N ILE A 275 2.32 20.34 14.99
CA ILE A 275 2.23 19.31 16.03
C ILE A 275 3.49 19.26 16.89
N ARG A 276 4.69 19.34 16.30
CA ARG A 276 5.95 19.41 17.05
C ARG A 276 5.89 20.53 18.09
N GLU A 277 5.57 21.74 17.66
CA GLU A 277 5.48 22.93 18.54
C GLU A 277 4.46 22.72 19.66
N ARG A 278 3.31 22.15 19.32
CA ARG A 278 2.31 21.79 20.33
C ARG A 278 2.82 20.76 21.32
N MET A 279 3.47 19.69 20.84
CA MET A 279 3.99 18.62 21.69
C MET A 279 5.08 19.16 22.62
N MET A 280 5.99 19.97 22.10
CA MET A 280 7.02 20.66 22.88
C MET A 280 6.40 21.47 24.01
N LYS A 281 5.41 22.30 23.69
CA LYS A 281 4.72 23.12 24.70
C LYS A 281 3.93 22.30 25.73
N LYS A 282 3.21 21.26 25.29
CA LYS A 282 2.32 20.47 26.17
C LYS A 282 3.11 19.51 27.07
N LEU A 283 4.23 18.99 26.58
CA LEU A 283 5.04 17.97 27.26
C LEU A 283 6.38 18.49 27.80
N ASP A 284 6.64 19.79 27.68
CA ASP A 284 7.89 20.44 28.11
C ASP A 284 9.12 19.78 27.45
N LEU A 285 9.04 19.55 26.13
CA LEU A 285 10.12 18.91 25.36
C LEU A 285 11.14 19.96 24.90
N PRO A 286 12.43 19.59 24.79
CA PRO A 286 13.45 20.49 24.30
C PRO A 286 13.27 20.79 22.80
N PRO A 287 13.85 21.91 22.29
CA PRO A 287 13.91 22.20 20.85
C PRO A 287 14.59 21.12 20.02
N THR A 288 15.43 20.29 20.62
CA THR A 288 16.08 19.16 19.94
C THR A 288 15.13 18.00 19.63
N PHE A 289 13.86 18.05 20.04
CA PHE A 289 12.88 17.02 19.74
C PHE A 289 12.63 16.90 18.22
N ALA A 290 13.02 15.74 17.66
CA ALA A 290 12.86 15.41 16.25
C ALA A 290 11.52 14.70 16.00
N VAL A 291 10.49 15.47 15.62
CA VAL A 291 9.13 14.95 15.41
C VAL A 291 9.07 13.94 14.26
N GLU A 292 9.98 14.07 13.29
CA GLU A 292 10.19 13.19 12.14
C GLU A 292 10.48 11.77 12.61
N TYR A 293 11.43 11.65 13.53
CA TYR A 293 11.87 10.36 14.07
C TYR A 293 10.76 9.74 14.92
N TYR A 294 10.07 10.56 15.72
CA TYR A 294 8.91 10.12 16.48
C TYR A 294 7.81 9.55 15.58
N PHE A 295 7.43 10.26 14.51
CA PHE A 295 6.43 9.78 13.56
C PHE A 295 6.91 8.56 12.78
N ALA A 296 8.20 8.47 12.43
CA ALA A 296 8.77 7.30 11.77
C ALA A 296 8.69 6.04 12.65
N GLU A 297 8.95 6.15 13.96
CA GLU A 297 8.79 5.04 14.91
C GLU A 297 7.32 4.62 15.07
N ILE A 298 6.40 5.57 15.26
CA ILE A 298 4.96 5.29 15.32
C ILE A 298 4.47 4.62 14.04
N PHE A 299 4.91 5.15 12.89
CA PHE A 299 4.54 4.63 11.59
C PHE A 299 5.03 3.20 11.40
N GLY A 300 6.29 2.91 11.75
CA GLY A 300 6.85 1.57 11.71
C GLY A 300 6.07 0.57 12.56
N GLU A 301 5.78 0.91 13.82
CA GLU A 301 5.01 0.05 14.74
C GLU A 301 3.60 -0.24 14.21
N ASN A 302 2.86 0.79 13.79
CA ASN A 302 1.50 0.60 13.29
C ASN A 302 1.47 -0.13 11.94
N LEU A 303 2.50 0.06 11.11
CA LEU A 303 2.57 -0.58 9.80
C LEU A 303 2.90 -2.06 9.94
N GLU A 304 3.79 -2.43 10.87
CA GLU A 304 4.11 -3.82 11.21
C GLU A 304 2.82 -4.61 11.50
N GLU A 305 1.94 -4.06 12.35
CA GLU A 305 0.65 -4.67 12.68
C GLU A 305 -0.34 -4.76 11.49
N ILE A 306 -0.22 -3.86 10.51
CA ILE A 306 -1.03 -3.88 9.29
C ILE A 306 -0.54 -4.94 8.31
N VAL A 307 0.78 -5.08 8.14
CA VAL A 307 1.38 -6.00 7.17
C VAL A 307 1.40 -7.45 7.62
N GLU A 308 1.39 -7.70 8.94
CA GLU A 308 1.14 -9.04 9.45
C GLU A 308 -0.15 -9.59 8.83
N LEU A 309 -0.24 -10.88 8.50
CA LEU A 309 -1.46 -11.47 7.93
C LEU A 309 -1.99 -12.56 8.87
N SER A 310 -3.06 -12.23 9.59
CA SER A 310 -3.75 -13.22 10.40
C SER A 310 -4.49 -14.20 9.49
N PRO A 311 -4.52 -15.50 9.81
CA PRO A 311 -5.40 -16.46 9.14
C PRO A 311 -6.88 -16.00 9.11
N LEU A 312 -7.29 -15.21 10.11
CA LEU A 312 -8.65 -14.65 10.17
C LEU A 312 -8.91 -13.58 9.10
N THR A 313 -7.87 -12.89 8.64
CA THR A 313 -7.98 -11.91 7.56
C THR A 313 -8.52 -12.57 6.29
N TRP A 314 -8.29 -13.87 6.09
CA TRP A 314 -8.75 -14.63 4.92
C TRP A 314 -10.22 -15.02 4.93
N LEU A 315 -10.87 -15.07 6.10
CA LEU A 315 -12.24 -15.55 6.22
C LEU A 315 -13.24 -14.83 5.31
N PRO A 316 -13.18 -13.49 5.13
CA PRO A 316 -14.15 -12.80 4.28
C PRO A 316 -14.00 -13.07 2.77
N LEU A 317 -12.87 -13.61 2.31
CA LEU A 317 -12.74 -14.07 0.91
C LEU A 317 -13.37 -15.43 0.67
N ILE A 318 -13.53 -16.27 1.70
CA ILE A 318 -14.06 -17.62 1.53
C ILE A 318 -15.43 -17.59 0.84
N PRO A 319 -16.41 -16.76 1.24
CA PRO A 319 -17.69 -16.68 0.54
C PRO A 319 -17.57 -16.21 -0.92
N LEU A 320 -16.61 -15.31 -1.21
CA LEU A 320 -16.37 -14.79 -2.56
C LEU A 320 -15.82 -15.87 -3.47
N ILE A 321 -14.79 -16.58 -3.01
CA ILE A 321 -14.18 -17.71 -3.74
C ILE A 321 -15.17 -18.85 -3.87
N ALA A 322 -15.95 -19.15 -2.82
CA ALA A 322 -16.96 -20.21 -2.88
C ALA A 322 -18.08 -19.88 -3.88
N LEU A 323 -18.50 -18.61 -3.96
CA LEU A 323 -19.51 -18.17 -4.92
C LEU A 323 -18.97 -18.25 -6.34
N ASP A 324 -17.72 -17.88 -6.57
CA ASP A 324 -17.06 -18.08 -7.87
C ASP A 324 -16.96 -19.54 -8.26
N ASN A 325 -16.34 -20.36 -7.39
CA ASN A 325 -16.20 -21.79 -7.63
C ASN A 325 -17.56 -22.44 -7.88
N SER A 326 -18.64 -21.96 -7.27
CA SER A 326 -19.98 -22.47 -7.56
C SER A 326 -20.46 -22.21 -9.01
N VAL A 327 -20.03 -21.09 -9.62
CA VAL A 327 -20.33 -20.77 -11.03
C VAL A 327 -19.54 -21.68 -11.95
N ASP A 328 -18.25 -21.89 -11.69
CA ASP A 328 -17.38 -22.75 -12.49
C ASP A 328 -17.79 -24.22 -12.35
N LEU A 329 -18.03 -24.70 -11.12
CA LEU A 329 -18.52 -26.06 -10.85
C LEU A 329 -19.90 -26.32 -11.46
N SER A 330 -20.77 -25.31 -11.56
CA SER A 330 -22.07 -25.49 -12.22
C SER A 330 -21.98 -25.75 -13.74
N ARG A 331 -20.78 -25.62 -14.30
CA ARG A 331 -20.47 -25.84 -15.73
C ARG A 331 -19.38 -26.87 -15.95
N ASP A 332 -19.12 -27.72 -14.95
CA ASP A 332 -18.09 -28.76 -15.03
C ASP A 332 -16.68 -28.19 -15.30
N ILE A 333 -16.40 -26.96 -14.85
CA ILE A 333 -15.09 -26.31 -14.95
C ILE A 333 -14.40 -26.45 -13.59
N VAL A 334 -13.28 -27.16 -13.59
CA VAL A 334 -12.55 -27.48 -12.36
C VAL A 334 -11.50 -26.43 -12.02
N SER A 335 -10.90 -25.81 -13.04
CA SER A 335 -9.95 -24.70 -12.85
C SER A 335 -9.88 -23.75 -14.04
N ALA A 336 -9.36 -22.55 -13.79
CA ALA A 336 -9.01 -21.60 -14.86
C ALA A 336 -7.90 -22.11 -15.80
N SER A 337 -7.14 -23.13 -15.41
CA SER A 337 -6.12 -23.80 -16.23
C SER A 337 -6.63 -25.01 -17.02
N SER A 338 -7.87 -25.44 -16.78
CA SER A 338 -8.47 -26.58 -17.46
C SER A 338 -8.66 -26.30 -18.95
N ALA A 339 -8.66 -27.35 -19.78
CA ALA A 339 -8.86 -27.23 -21.22
C ALA A 339 -10.25 -26.66 -21.59
N ASN A 340 -11.22 -26.75 -20.68
CA ASN A 340 -12.57 -26.19 -20.82
C ASN A 340 -12.75 -24.85 -20.08
N ALA A 341 -11.69 -24.23 -19.55
CA ALA A 341 -11.79 -22.97 -18.82
C ALA A 341 -12.52 -21.86 -19.61
N PHE A 342 -12.41 -21.84 -20.94
CA PHE A 342 -13.10 -20.86 -21.79
C PHE A 342 -14.63 -21.03 -21.86
N GLU A 343 -15.18 -22.16 -21.44
CA GLU A 343 -16.63 -22.38 -21.37
C GLU A 343 -17.31 -21.52 -20.27
N SER A 344 -16.54 -21.04 -19.28
CA SER A 344 -17.02 -20.09 -18.27
C SER A 344 -17.06 -18.64 -18.77
N CYS A 345 -16.37 -18.31 -19.87
CA CYS A 345 -16.24 -16.93 -20.33
C CYS A 345 -17.60 -16.33 -20.71
N GLY A 346 -17.87 -15.11 -20.20
CA GLY A 346 -19.11 -14.38 -20.45
C GLY A 346 -20.34 -14.88 -19.70
N ASN A 347 -20.14 -15.81 -18.78
CA ASN A 347 -21.20 -16.47 -18.06
C ASN A 347 -21.21 -16.13 -16.56
N PHE A 348 -20.25 -15.37 -16.06
CA PHE A 348 -20.14 -15.04 -14.63
C PHE A 348 -21.35 -14.25 -14.15
N PHE A 349 -21.76 -13.24 -14.93
CA PHE A 349 -22.93 -12.42 -14.63
C PHE A 349 -24.23 -12.93 -15.26
N SER A 350 -24.24 -14.15 -15.80
CA SER A 350 -25.49 -14.81 -16.22
C SER A 350 -26.43 -15.09 -15.04
N SER A 351 -25.86 -15.27 -13.84
CA SER A 351 -26.60 -15.40 -12.59
C SER A 351 -26.82 -14.02 -11.96
N PRO A 352 -28.07 -13.54 -11.80
CA PRO A 352 -28.34 -12.24 -11.19
C PRO A 352 -27.81 -12.12 -9.76
N TRP A 353 -27.77 -13.23 -9.02
CA TRP A 353 -27.29 -13.25 -7.64
C TRP A 353 -25.80 -12.92 -7.54
N VAL A 354 -25.00 -13.43 -8.48
CA VAL A 354 -23.57 -13.14 -8.58
C VAL A 354 -23.37 -11.67 -8.95
N LEU A 355 -24.07 -11.19 -9.98
CA LEU A 355 -23.99 -9.79 -10.39
C LEU A 355 -24.35 -8.81 -9.26
N TYR A 356 -25.50 -9.02 -8.61
CA TYR A 356 -25.96 -8.12 -7.55
C TYR A 356 -25.09 -8.19 -6.30
N SER A 357 -24.59 -9.37 -5.93
CA SER A 357 -23.68 -9.50 -4.77
C SER A 357 -22.34 -8.83 -5.04
N THR A 358 -21.75 -9.01 -6.23
CA THR A 358 -20.50 -8.35 -6.60
C THR A 358 -20.66 -6.83 -6.67
N ILE A 359 -21.73 -6.32 -7.28
CA ILE A 359 -22.01 -4.87 -7.30
C ILE A 359 -22.19 -4.34 -5.88
N PHE A 360 -22.93 -5.06 -5.03
CA PHE A 360 -23.13 -4.66 -3.64
C PHE A 360 -21.81 -4.62 -2.86
N LEU A 361 -20.98 -5.66 -2.97
CA LEU A 361 -19.69 -5.73 -2.30
C LEU A 361 -18.74 -4.64 -2.80
N GLN A 362 -18.72 -4.36 -4.11
CA GLN A 362 -17.93 -3.26 -4.67
C GLN A 362 -18.39 -1.91 -4.11
N GLY A 363 -19.70 -1.65 -4.13
CA GLY A 363 -20.27 -0.40 -3.63
C GLY A 363 -20.01 -0.22 -2.13
N PHE A 364 -20.17 -1.30 -1.36
CA PHE A 364 -19.88 -1.32 0.07
C PHE A 364 -18.40 -1.07 0.35
N SER A 365 -17.49 -1.75 -0.36
CA SER A 365 -16.05 -1.55 -0.22
C SER A 365 -15.63 -0.12 -0.52
N LEU A 366 -16.12 0.45 -1.65
CA LEU A 366 -15.82 1.83 -2.02
C LEU A 366 -16.34 2.83 -0.99
N MET A 367 -17.58 2.64 -0.52
CA MET A 367 -18.18 3.48 0.51
C MET A 367 -17.37 3.39 1.83
N TRP A 368 -16.89 2.20 2.19
CA TRP A 368 -16.08 1.98 3.38
C TRP A 368 -14.69 2.62 3.27
N ALA A 369 -14.05 2.55 2.09
CA ALA A 369 -12.79 3.24 1.78
C ALA A 369 -12.90 4.74 2.02
N LEU A 370 -13.92 5.34 1.40
CA LEU A 370 -14.20 6.76 1.47
C LEU A 370 -14.55 7.18 2.90
N PHE A 371 -15.26 6.33 3.64
CA PHE A 371 -15.57 6.57 5.04
C PHE A 371 -14.32 6.61 5.92
N ASN A 372 -13.44 5.61 5.82
CA ASN A 372 -12.19 5.58 6.57
C ASN A 372 -11.33 6.82 6.26
N ALA A 373 -11.16 7.14 4.97
CA ALA A 373 -10.41 8.31 4.53
C ALA A 373 -11.01 9.62 5.06
N TRP A 374 -12.32 9.81 4.89
CA TRP A 374 -13.05 10.98 5.39
C TRP A 374 -12.95 11.10 6.90
N LYS A 375 -13.11 10.00 7.64
CA LYS A 375 -13.11 10.00 9.10
C LYS A 375 -11.74 10.35 9.66
N MET A 376 -10.66 9.70 9.20
CA MET A 376 -9.30 10.02 9.65
C MET A 376 -8.94 11.47 9.33
N THR A 377 -9.31 11.96 8.14
CA THR A 377 -9.09 13.36 7.73
C THR A 377 -9.88 14.33 8.63
N SER A 378 -11.14 14.04 8.92
CA SER A 378 -12.00 14.90 9.74
C SER A 378 -11.49 14.98 11.17
N ILE A 379 -11.04 13.87 11.75
CA ILE A 379 -10.47 13.84 13.11
C ILE A 379 -9.11 14.54 13.14
N LYS A 380 -8.25 14.31 12.14
CA LYS A 380 -6.98 15.02 11.99
C LYS A 380 -7.18 16.54 12.02
N LYS A 381 -8.17 17.07 11.28
CA LYS A 381 -8.50 18.51 11.28
C LYS A 381 -9.00 19.05 12.62
N MET A 382 -9.59 18.19 13.46
CA MET A 382 -9.97 18.57 14.83
C MET A 382 -8.76 18.62 15.78
N LEU A 383 -7.75 17.77 15.53
CA LEU A 383 -6.53 17.66 16.33
C LEU A 383 -5.43 18.63 15.90
N LEU A 384 -5.43 19.05 14.63
CA LEU A 384 -4.46 19.99 14.10
C LEU A 384 -4.64 21.37 14.75
N PRO A 385 -3.56 21.94 15.32
CA PRO A 385 -3.54 23.33 15.72
C PRO A 385 -3.70 24.24 14.50
N THR A 386 -4.32 25.40 14.71
CA THR A 386 -4.45 26.39 13.65
C THR A 386 -3.38 27.44 13.82
N LEU A 387 -2.47 27.56 12.85
CA LEU A 387 -1.54 28.68 12.78
C LEU A 387 -2.29 29.93 12.35
N VAL A 388 -2.08 31.03 13.07
CA VAL A 388 -2.59 32.35 12.69
C VAL A 388 -1.46 33.38 12.76
N THR A 389 -1.44 34.30 11.81
CA THR A 389 -0.52 35.43 11.79
C THR A 389 -1.29 36.71 12.08
N ASP A 390 -0.78 37.50 13.02
CA ASP A 390 -1.29 38.85 13.26
C ASP A 390 -0.88 39.76 12.10
N LYS A 391 -1.84 40.42 11.45
CA LYS A 391 -1.57 41.36 10.36
C LYS A 391 -0.81 42.61 10.82
N GLN A 392 -0.97 43.01 12.08
CA GLN A 392 -0.37 44.25 12.59
C GLN A 392 1.09 44.03 12.99
N ASN A 393 1.37 42.95 13.72
CA ASN A 393 2.70 42.68 14.27
C ASN A 393 3.50 41.62 13.50
N GLY A 394 2.86 40.85 12.62
CA GLY A 394 3.49 39.73 11.90
C GLY A 394 3.80 38.52 12.78
N VAL A 395 3.48 38.57 14.08
CA VAL A 395 3.77 37.48 15.03
C VAL A 395 2.83 36.31 14.73
N ALA A 396 3.43 35.13 14.55
CA ALA A 396 2.68 33.91 14.36
C ALA A 396 2.30 33.33 15.72
N SER A 397 1.07 32.87 15.87
CA SER A 397 0.62 32.19 17.08
C SER A 397 -0.15 30.92 16.76
N LEU A 398 0.02 29.92 17.63
CA LEU A 398 -0.63 28.64 17.50
C LEU A 398 -1.92 28.63 18.31
N LEU A 399 -3.06 28.55 17.63
CA LEU A 399 -4.36 28.36 18.28
C LEU A 399 -4.48 26.93 18.84
N PRO A 400 -5.23 26.75 19.94
CA PRO A 400 -5.56 25.41 20.41
C PRO A 400 -6.31 24.61 19.32
N PRO A 401 -6.29 23.27 19.36
CA PRO A 401 -6.98 22.44 18.41
C PRO A 401 -8.47 22.53 18.68
N ARG A 402 -9.22 22.25 17.63
CA ARG A 402 -10.63 22.62 17.55
C ARG A 402 -11.52 21.76 18.42
N TYR A 403 -11.07 20.56 18.79
CA TYR A 403 -11.79 19.73 19.75
C TYR A 403 -11.84 20.31 21.16
N LEU A 404 -10.99 21.30 21.48
CA LEU A 404 -11.04 22.00 22.77
C LEU A 404 -12.15 23.06 22.86
N ASP A 405 -12.69 23.54 21.72
CA ASP A 405 -13.88 24.42 21.73
C ASP A 405 -15.14 23.56 21.92
N PRO A 406 -15.90 23.73 23.04
CA PRO A 406 -17.10 22.95 23.30
C PRO A 406 -18.18 23.10 22.23
N VAL A 407 -18.27 24.26 21.58
CA VAL A 407 -19.24 24.52 20.51
C VAL A 407 -18.87 23.70 19.27
N LEU A 408 -17.61 23.75 18.85
CA LEU A 408 -17.13 22.96 17.70
C LEU A 408 -17.24 21.46 17.98
N MET A 409 -16.84 21.03 19.18
CA MET A 409 -16.94 19.63 19.60
C MET A 409 -18.39 19.14 19.58
N SER A 410 -19.34 19.92 20.08
CA SER A 410 -20.77 19.56 20.05
C SER A 410 -21.37 19.46 18.64
N GLN A 411 -20.77 20.16 17.67
CA GLN A 411 -21.20 20.15 16.26
C GLN A 411 -20.49 19.07 15.44
N PHE A 412 -19.39 18.52 15.96
CA PHE A 412 -18.59 17.51 15.30
C PHE A 412 -19.26 16.14 15.43
N ASN A 413 -19.50 15.49 14.29
CA ASN A 413 -20.01 14.12 14.25
C ASN A 413 -19.19 13.30 13.25
N SER A 414 -18.29 12.47 13.77
CA SER A 414 -17.47 11.54 12.98
C SER A 414 -18.16 10.19 12.75
N SER A 415 -19.37 9.99 13.25
CA SER A 415 -20.14 8.74 13.14
C SER A 415 -21.53 9.01 12.56
N PRO A 416 -21.66 9.31 11.25
CA PRO A 416 -22.95 9.42 10.60
C PRO A 416 -23.77 8.15 10.83
N SER A 417 -25.09 8.27 10.97
CA SER A 417 -25.98 7.17 11.37
C SER A 417 -25.85 5.89 10.53
N ILE A 418 -25.49 6.01 9.25
CA ILE A 418 -25.27 4.87 8.36
C ILE A 418 -24.01 4.05 8.72
N PHE A 419 -22.96 4.71 9.25
CA PHE A 419 -21.71 4.06 9.64
C PHE A 419 -21.64 3.74 11.14
N GLU A 420 -22.42 4.45 11.96
CA GLU A 420 -22.51 4.22 13.40
C GLU A 420 -22.81 2.75 13.74
N TRP A 421 -23.68 2.10 12.96
CA TRP A 421 -23.97 0.68 13.13
C TRP A 421 -22.74 -0.21 12.89
N GLY A 422 -21.96 0.05 11.84
CA GLY A 422 -20.75 -0.70 11.53
C GLY A 422 -19.70 -0.55 12.61
N GLU A 423 -19.52 0.67 13.11
CA GLU A 423 -18.59 0.95 14.21
C GLU A 423 -19.01 0.25 15.51
N LYS A 424 -20.31 0.27 15.83
CA LYS A 424 -20.86 -0.49 16.97
C LYS A 424 -20.65 -1.98 16.80
N PHE A 425 -20.78 -2.50 15.59
CA PHE A 425 -20.52 -3.91 15.30
C PHE A 425 -19.06 -4.27 15.58
N PHE A 426 -18.10 -3.53 15.02
CA PHE A 426 -16.67 -3.83 15.19
C PHE A 426 -16.14 -3.61 16.62
N THR A 427 -16.75 -2.70 17.39
CA THR A 427 -16.40 -2.50 18.80
C THR A 427 -17.09 -3.48 19.76
N GLY A 428 -18.09 -4.23 19.30
CA GLY A 428 -18.92 -5.11 20.13
C GLY A 428 -19.91 -4.35 21.01
N GLY A 429 -20.49 -3.25 20.52
CA GLY A 429 -21.51 -2.46 21.22
C GLY A 429 -21.28 -0.95 21.24
N GLY A 430 -20.24 -0.46 20.58
CA GLY A 430 -19.88 0.96 20.49
C GLY A 430 -19.34 1.55 21.78
N SER A 431 -19.55 2.87 21.92
CA SER A 431 -19.24 3.62 23.13
C SER A 431 -19.97 3.13 24.39
N VAL A 432 -20.98 2.26 24.26
CA VAL A 432 -21.61 1.62 25.42
C VAL A 432 -20.68 0.59 26.06
N THR A 433 -19.91 -0.15 25.26
CA THR A 433 -18.99 -1.19 25.76
C THR A 433 -17.55 -0.69 25.87
N ALA A 434 -17.19 0.35 25.12
CA ALA A 434 -15.91 1.03 25.18
C ALA A 434 -16.10 2.56 25.20
N PRO A 435 -16.62 3.14 26.29
CA PRO A 435 -16.85 4.58 26.39
C PRO A 435 -15.54 5.36 26.24
N PRO A 436 -15.56 6.54 25.62
CA PRO A 436 -14.38 7.40 25.54
C PRO A 436 -13.92 7.81 26.95
N ARG A 437 -12.61 7.79 27.17
CA ARG A 437 -11.94 8.08 28.45
C ARG A 437 -11.44 9.52 28.53
N ASN A 438 -11.31 10.18 27.39
CA ASN A 438 -10.86 11.56 27.25
C ASN A 438 -11.53 12.22 26.04
N THR A 439 -11.38 13.54 25.90
CA THR A 439 -11.98 14.33 24.81
C THR A 439 -11.42 13.99 23.43
N HIS A 440 -10.20 13.44 23.36
CA HIS A 440 -9.65 12.92 22.11
C HIS A 440 -10.41 11.66 21.66
N GLU A 441 -10.66 10.70 22.54
CA GLU A 441 -11.44 9.49 22.23
C GLU A 441 -12.90 9.80 21.84
N GLU A 442 -13.47 10.88 22.36
CA GLU A 442 -14.81 11.35 21.96
C GLU A 442 -14.89 11.71 20.47
N LEU A 443 -13.78 12.14 19.86
CA LEU A 443 -13.72 12.43 18.41
C LEU A 443 -14.00 11.21 17.55
N PHE A 444 -13.85 10.00 18.07
CA PHE A 444 -14.08 8.77 17.32
C PHE A 444 -15.54 8.28 17.39
N GLY A 445 -16.41 9.01 18.10
CA GLY A 445 -17.85 8.78 18.12
C GLY A 445 -18.19 7.39 18.64
N ALA A 446 -18.83 6.56 17.80
CA ALA A 446 -19.27 5.24 18.21
C ALA A 446 -18.11 4.27 18.52
N SER A 447 -16.91 4.52 18.01
CA SER A 447 -15.75 3.66 18.25
C SER A 447 -15.17 3.81 19.67
N GLY A 448 -15.35 4.97 20.30
CA GLY A 448 -14.89 5.29 21.65
C GLY A 448 -13.43 4.88 21.91
N ALA A 449 -13.14 4.30 23.08
CA ALA A 449 -11.78 3.95 23.49
C ALA A 449 -11.10 2.86 22.63
N LYS A 450 -11.87 2.11 21.83
CA LYS A 450 -11.37 1.03 20.96
C LYS A 450 -10.99 1.50 19.56
N PHE A 451 -11.07 2.80 19.28
CA PHE A 451 -10.83 3.31 17.94
C PHE A 451 -9.48 2.88 17.33
N PRO A 452 -8.34 2.79 18.06
CA PRO A 452 -7.07 2.48 17.41
C PRO A 452 -7.10 1.12 16.73
N SER A 453 -7.50 0.08 17.46
CA SER A 453 -7.60 -1.27 16.88
C SER A 453 -8.66 -1.35 15.80
N VAL A 454 -9.82 -0.71 15.99
CA VAL A 454 -10.92 -0.75 15.01
C VAL A 454 -10.51 -0.15 13.67
N TYR A 455 -9.87 1.02 13.64
CA TYR A 455 -9.47 1.64 12.37
C TYR A 455 -8.23 1.00 11.77
N ARG A 456 -7.29 0.53 12.58
CA ARG A 456 -6.16 -0.27 12.09
C ARG A 456 -6.64 -1.53 11.38
N ASP A 457 -7.51 -2.30 12.04
CA ASP A 457 -8.08 -3.52 11.47
C ASP A 457 -8.96 -3.21 10.24
N SER A 458 -9.68 -2.09 10.26
CA SER A 458 -10.47 -1.61 9.13
C SER A 458 -9.61 -1.26 7.90
N ILE A 459 -8.51 -0.53 8.09
CA ILE A 459 -7.56 -0.16 7.03
C ILE A 459 -6.88 -1.41 6.48
N ARG A 460 -6.45 -2.32 7.36
CA ARG A 460 -5.84 -3.61 7.00
C ARG A 460 -6.79 -4.47 6.18
N PHE A 461 -8.00 -4.70 6.70
CA PHE A 461 -9.02 -5.49 6.04
C PHE A 461 -9.37 -4.92 4.66
N HIS A 462 -9.55 -3.60 4.59
CA HIS A 462 -9.89 -2.93 3.34
C HIS A 462 -8.78 -3.00 2.28
N THR A 463 -7.53 -2.74 2.69
CA THR A 463 -6.36 -2.84 1.80
C THR A 463 -6.27 -4.24 1.23
N TRP A 464 -6.35 -5.25 2.11
CA TRP A 464 -6.31 -6.64 1.72
C TRP A 464 -7.46 -7.04 0.78
N LEU A 465 -8.69 -6.60 1.08
CA LEU A 465 -9.87 -6.88 0.24
C LEU A 465 -9.70 -6.33 -1.17
N ASN A 466 -9.18 -5.11 -1.32
CA ASN A 466 -8.93 -4.53 -2.64
C ASN A 466 -7.86 -5.29 -3.42
N VAL A 467 -6.76 -5.69 -2.76
CA VAL A 467 -5.71 -6.49 -3.42
C VAL A 467 -6.27 -7.81 -3.90
N ALA A 468 -6.97 -8.52 -3.03
CA ALA A 468 -7.59 -9.79 -3.37
C ALA A 468 -8.56 -9.64 -4.53
N GLN A 469 -9.37 -8.57 -4.53
CA GLN A 469 -10.28 -8.29 -5.62
C GLN A 469 -9.55 -7.98 -6.94
N ILE A 470 -8.46 -7.21 -6.92
CA ILE A 470 -7.68 -6.91 -8.12
C ILE A 470 -7.08 -8.19 -8.69
N THR A 471 -6.41 -8.99 -7.86
CA THR A 471 -5.81 -10.26 -8.28
C THR A 471 -6.89 -11.14 -8.89
N TYR A 472 -7.97 -11.36 -8.16
CA TYR A 472 -9.09 -12.21 -8.58
C TYR A 472 -9.69 -11.76 -9.91
N SER A 473 -10.13 -10.50 -9.99
CA SER A 473 -10.77 -9.95 -11.19
C SER A 473 -9.85 -10.01 -12.41
N THR A 474 -8.54 -9.79 -12.20
CA THR A 474 -7.56 -9.73 -13.28
C THR A 474 -7.20 -11.11 -13.77
N THR A 475 -6.83 -12.03 -12.87
CA THR A 475 -6.31 -13.35 -13.24
C THR A 475 -7.42 -14.31 -13.65
N GLN A 476 -8.53 -14.34 -12.90
CA GLN A 476 -9.58 -15.33 -13.13
C GLN A 476 -10.53 -14.94 -14.26
N ILE A 477 -10.72 -13.64 -14.50
CA ILE A 477 -11.80 -13.18 -15.39
C ILE A 477 -11.23 -12.37 -16.55
N VAL A 478 -10.61 -11.22 -16.29
CA VAL A 478 -10.18 -10.33 -17.37
C VAL A 478 -9.16 -11.00 -18.30
N PHE A 479 -8.13 -11.65 -17.75
CA PHE A 479 -7.12 -12.33 -18.58
C PHE A 479 -7.64 -13.60 -19.26
N ARG A 480 -8.47 -14.38 -18.57
CA ARG A 480 -9.13 -15.57 -19.14
C ARG A 480 -10.00 -15.19 -20.34
N ASP A 481 -10.90 -14.23 -20.16
CA ASP A 481 -11.83 -13.77 -21.20
C ASP A 481 -11.08 -13.09 -22.36
N ALA A 482 -10.06 -12.28 -22.05
CA ALA A 482 -9.24 -11.65 -23.07
C ALA A 482 -8.43 -12.68 -23.88
N ALA A 483 -7.90 -13.72 -23.23
CA ALA A 483 -7.19 -14.81 -23.90
C ALA A 483 -8.13 -15.59 -24.83
N ALA A 484 -9.34 -15.93 -24.36
CA ALA A 484 -10.34 -16.63 -25.17
C ALA A 484 -10.71 -15.83 -26.43
N LEU A 485 -10.96 -14.52 -26.28
CA LEU A 485 -11.26 -13.61 -27.39
C LEU A 485 -10.06 -13.44 -28.35
N TYR A 486 -8.84 -13.41 -27.81
CA TYR A 486 -7.62 -13.23 -28.61
C TYR A 486 -7.28 -14.49 -29.43
N LEU A 487 -7.41 -15.66 -28.82
CA LEU A 487 -7.15 -16.94 -29.47
C LEU A 487 -8.28 -17.37 -30.40
N GLY A 488 -9.47 -16.76 -30.28
CA GLY A 488 -10.65 -17.14 -31.06
C GLY A 488 -11.23 -18.48 -30.64
N GLU A 489 -11.07 -18.81 -29.36
CA GLU A 489 -11.57 -20.07 -28.77
C GLU A 489 -13.09 -20.01 -28.59
N ASN A 490 -13.72 -21.18 -28.53
CA ASN A 490 -15.15 -21.26 -28.25
C ASN A 490 -15.40 -20.89 -26.78
N VAL A 491 -16.06 -19.75 -26.57
CA VAL A 491 -16.50 -19.29 -25.26
C VAL A 491 -17.93 -19.74 -24.97
N GLY A 492 -18.26 -19.96 -23.70
CA GLY A 492 -19.60 -20.42 -23.33
C GLY A 492 -20.72 -19.42 -23.61
N ASN A 493 -20.46 -18.12 -23.46
CA ASN A 493 -21.42 -17.07 -23.80
C ASN A 493 -20.73 -15.87 -24.48
N PRO A 494 -20.60 -15.87 -25.82
CA PRO A 494 -19.87 -14.82 -26.55
C PRO A 494 -20.50 -13.44 -26.41
N ASP A 495 -21.82 -13.36 -26.26
CA ASP A 495 -22.53 -12.09 -26.09
C ASP A 495 -22.30 -11.48 -24.68
N GLY A 496 -22.01 -12.32 -23.69
CA GLY A 496 -21.72 -11.92 -22.31
C GLY A 496 -20.26 -11.59 -22.03
N THR A 497 -19.31 -12.13 -22.80
CA THR A 497 -17.86 -11.99 -22.53
C THR A 497 -17.41 -10.54 -22.51
N LEU A 498 -17.84 -9.72 -23.48
CA LEU A 498 -17.43 -8.32 -23.54
C LEU A 498 -18.04 -7.48 -22.39
N PRO A 499 -19.36 -7.53 -22.12
CA PRO A 499 -19.94 -6.86 -20.94
C PRO A 499 -19.29 -7.26 -19.62
N GLU A 500 -19.01 -8.55 -19.43
CA GLU A 500 -18.35 -9.09 -18.24
C GLU A 500 -16.96 -8.51 -18.05
N MET A 501 -16.11 -8.58 -19.09
CA MET A 501 -14.77 -8.00 -19.07
C MET A 501 -14.80 -6.48 -18.78
N ILE A 502 -15.76 -5.74 -19.33
CA ILE A 502 -15.92 -4.30 -19.05
C ILE A 502 -16.27 -4.06 -17.59
N LEU A 503 -17.23 -4.79 -17.04
CA LEU A 503 -17.68 -4.60 -15.66
C LEU A 503 -16.56 -4.95 -14.65
N TRP A 504 -15.83 -6.05 -14.88
CA TRP A 504 -14.68 -6.39 -14.06
C TRP A 504 -13.53 -5.39 -14.18
N SER A 505 -13.32 -4.82 -15.37
CA SER A 505 -12.34 -3.73 -15.54
C SER A 505 -12.72 -2.48 -14.72
N ILE A 506 -14.02 -2.16 -14.62
CA ILE A 506 -14.51 -1.07 -13.77
C ILE A 506 -14.27 -1.39 -12.29
N PHE A 507 -14.48 -2.64 -11.87
CA PHE A 507 -14.21 -3.07 -10.50
C PHE A 507 -12.72 -3.00 -10.15
N VAL A 508 -11.84 -3.46 -11.05
CA VAL A 508 -10.38 -3.31 -10.90
C VAL A 508 -10.00 -1.85 -10.77
N ALA A 509 -10.47 -0.98 -11.67
CA ALA A 509 -10.18 0.45 -11.61
C ALA A 509 -10.68 1.09 -10.29
N SER A 510 -11.85 0.68 -9.81
CA SER A 510 -12.40 1.15 -8.54
C SER A 510 -11.61 0.62 -7.33
N ALA A 511 -11.12 -0.62 -7.34
CA ALA A 511 -10.27 -1.16 -6.29
C ALA A 511 -8.88 -0.50 -6.27
N VAL A 512 -8.30 -0.19 -7.44
CA VAL A 512 -7.06 0.59 -7.56
C VAL A 512 -7.25 1.99 -6.98
N PHE A 513 -8.37 2.65 -7.29
CA PHE A 513 -8.71 3.94 -6.68
C PHE A 513 -8.80 3.84 -5.15
N GLN A 514 -9.48 2.82 -4.61
CA GLN A 514 -9.58 2.58 -3.17
C GLN A 514 -8.20 2.37 -2.52
N LEU A 515 -7.33 1.57 -3.14
CA LEU A 515 -5.94 1.39 -2.68
C LEU A 515 -5.14 2.69 -2.71
N SER A 516 -5.38 3.57 -3.68
CA SER A 516 -4.70 4.86 -3.73
C SER A 516 -5.03 5.76 -2.53
N LEU A 517 -6.16 5.53 -1.86
CA LEU A 517 -6.55 6.24 -0.64
C LEU A 517 -5.91 5.67 0.62
N ALA A 518 -5.47 4.41 0.59
CA ALA A 518 -4.95 3.71 1.77
C ALA A 518 -3.70 4.39 2.38
N PRO A 519 -2.69 4.83 1.61
CA PRO A 519 -1.52 5.51 2.19
C PRO A 519 -1.87 6.77 2.97
N THR A 520 -2.69 7.65 2.38
CA THR A 520 -3.10 8.90 3.04
C THR A 520 -3.99 8.62 4.25
N THR A 521 -4.90 7.65 4.14
CA THR A 521 -5.74 7.23 5.26
C THR A 521 -4.91 6.68 6.41
N PHE A 522 -3.88 5.88 6.10
CA PHE A 522 -2.98 5.30 7.09
C PHE A 522 -2.07 6.35 7.74
N LEU A 523 -1.51 7.29 6.96
CA LEU A 523 -0.77 8.42 7.51
C LEU A 523 -1.63 9.25 8.46
N ASN A 524 -2.86 9.55 8.06
CA ASN A 524 -3.80 10.27 8.92
C ASN A 524 -4.17 9.43 10.15
N TYR A 525 -4.30 8.11 10.03
CA TYR A 525 -4.47 7.22 11.17
C TYR A 525 -3.28 7.32 12.15
N CYS A 526 -2.05 7.14 11.68
CA CYS A 526 -0.84 7.24 12.51
C CYS A 526 -0.75 8.61 13.20
N PHE A 527 -1.10 9.67 12.47
CA PHE A 527 -1.16 11.02 13.00
C PHE A 527 -2.16 11.12 14.16
N VAL A 528 -3.43 10.75 13.94
CA VAL A 528 -4.45 10.89 14.98
C VAL A 528 -4.19 9.98 16.18
N THR A 529 -3.51 8.84 16.01
CA THR A 529 -3.16 7.92 17.10
C THR A 529 -1.85 8.24 17.82
N SER A 530 -1.17 9.32 17.50
CA SER A 530 0.15 9.63 18.10
C SER A 530 0.27 11.03 18.67
N VAL A 531 -0.81 11.80 18.66
CA VAL A 531 -0.86 13.14 19.23
C VAL A 531 -1.72 13.20 20.48
N GLU A 532 -1.55 14.27 21.25
CA GLU A 532 -2.35 14.56 22.44
C GLU A 532 -2.29 13.45 23.50
N GLU A 533 -3.45 12.93 23.92
CA GLU A 533 -3.56 11.90 24.96
C GLU A 533 -3.01 10.52 24.53
N TYR A 534 -2.59 10.38 23.27
CA TYR A 534 -2.06 9.14 22.70
C TYR A 534 -0.55 9.20 22.42
N VAL A 535 0.14 10.23 22.90
CA VAL A 535 1.58 10.32 22.74
C VAL A 535 2.29 9.14 23.41
N ASN A 536 3.10 8.41 22.64
CA ASN A 536 3.90 7.32 23.17
C ASN A 536 5.19 7.89 23.80
N MET A 537 5.16 8.07 25.13
CA MET A 537 6.30 8.65 25.87
C MET A 537 7.61 7.86 25.74
N LYS A 538 7.56 6.57 25.37
CA LYS A 538 8.78 5.78 25.11
C LYS A 538 9.44 6.26 23.81
N MET A 539 8.64 6.46 22.75
CA MET A 539 9.13 6.93 21.45
C MET A 539 9.54 8.40 21.50
N VAL A 540 8.82 9.25 22.26
CA VAL A 540 9.23 10.65 22.49
C VAL A 540 10.64 10.71 23.07
N LYS A 541 10.96 9.86 24.05
CA LYS A 541 12.30 9.80 24.64
C LYS A 541 13.37 9.33 23.64
N GLY A 542 13.00 8.43 22.72
CA GLY A 542 13.89 7.99 21.64
C GLY A 542 14.14 9.06 20.58
N ALA A 543 13.18 9.97 20.41
CA ALA A 543 13.22 11.08 19.45
C ALA A 543 13.91 12.35 19.98
N ILE A 544 14.38 12.36 21.23
CA ILE A 544 15.25 13.41 21.75
C ILE A 544 16.70 12.92 21.54
N PRO A 545 17.49 13.56 20.67
CA PRO A 545 18.89 13.21 20.49
C PRO A 545 19.62 13.28 21.85
N ASN A 546 20.27 12.19 22.25
CA ASN A 546 21.16 12.25 23.41
C ASN A 546 22.33 13.15 23.05
N GLU A 547 22.51 14.27 23.78
CA GLU A 547 23.66 15.16 23.61
C GLU A 547 25.02 14.43 23.75
N ASP A 548 25.02 13.25 24.39
CA ASP A 548 26.20 12.40 24.60
C ASP A 548 26.47 11.39 23.46
N CYS A 549 25.59 11.30 22.46
CA CYS A 549 25.82 10.46 21.28
C CYS A 549 26.36 11.33 20.13
N GLU A 550 27.69 11.50 20.06
CA GLU A 550 28.34 11.96 18.83
C GLU A 550 27.87 11.07 17.67
N PHE A 551 27.22 11.67 16.67
CA PHE A 551 26.82 10.98 15.44
C PHE A 551 28.11 10.61 14.67
N ASP A 552 28.47 9.34 14.71
CA ASP A 552 29.55 8.72 13.90
C ASP A 552 29.13 8.51 12.43
#